data_AF-A0A6M0C9I2-F1
#
_entry.id   AF-A0A6M0C9I2-F1
#
_cell.length_a   1.000
_cell.length_b   1.000
_cell.length_c   1.000
_cell.angle_alpha   90.00
_cell.angle_beta   90.00
_cell.angle_gamma   90.00
#
_symmetry.space_group_name_H-M   'P 1'
#
loop_
_entity.id
_entity.type
_entity.pdbx_description
1 polymer ?
#
loop_
_entity_poly.entity_id
_entity_poly.type
_entity_poly.pdbx_seq_one_letter_code
_entity_poly.pdbx_strand_id
1 'polypeptide(L)'
;AFAGSTGSADSDGGTSSRIFGSFLTWMQEKTSPVFVMATANRVERLPGEFLRKGRFDEIFFVDLPNKQERQDIFKIHLAKRRREIERFDLDQLSNVSEGFSGAEIEQAIIAAMYEAFAQDREFTQLDIIAAIKATLPLSKTMTEQVTALRDWARQRARPAAASVAEYQRLEF
;
A
#
# COMPACT_ATOMS: atom_id res chain seq x y z
N ALA A 1 10.45 -9.55 -3.46
CA ALA A 1 10.31 -8.76 -2.22
C ALA A 1 11.70 -8.59 -1.61
N PHE A 2 12.14 -7.37 -1.33
CA PHE A 2 13.37 -7.11 -0.56
C PHE A 2 13.11 -7.43 0.92
N ALA A 3 13.09 -8.72 1.27
CA ALA A 3 12.90 -9.18 2.63
C ALA A 3 14.04 -10.14 3.02
N GLY A 4 14.83 -9.74 4.02
CA GLY A 4 16.00 -10.46 4.54
C GLY A 4 17.27 -9.70 4.17
N SER A 5 18.15 -9.28 5.07
CA SER A 5 18.55 -9.85 6.35
C SER A 5 19.17 -8.75 7.22
N THR A 6 18.55 -8.41 8.34
CA THR A 6 19.27 -7.77 9.46
C THR A 6 19.67 -8.79 10.53
N GLY A 7 19.40 -10.09 10.29
CA GLY A 7 19.97 -11.21 11.04
C GLY A 7 20.64 -12.16 10.06
N SER A 8 21.89 -12.50 10.34
CA SER A 8 22.83 -13.25 9.48
C SER A 8 23.51 -12.41 8.41
N ALA A 9 24.44 -11.56 8.85
CA ALA A 9 25.60 -11.17 8.03
C ALA A 9 26.47 -12.39 7.61
N ASP A 10 26.14 -13.60 8.07
CA ASP A 10 26.97 -14.81 7.94
C ASP A 10 26.41 -15.88 6.97
N SER A 11 25.16 -15.77 6.48
CA SER A 11 24.53 -16.86 5.70
C SER A 11 24.65 -16.74 4.17
N ASP A 12 25.10 -15.60 3.63
CA ASP A 12 25.18 -15.33 2.18
C ASP A 12 26.58 -14.90 1.70
N GLY A 13 27.61 -15.05 2.55
CA GLY A 13 29.01 -14.77 2.21
C GLY A 13 29.28 -13.34 1.69
N GLY A 14 28.44 -12.37 2.10
CA GLY A 14 28.51 -10.98 1.66
C GLY A 14 28.09 -10.73 0.20
N THR A 15 27.52 -11.72 -0.50
CA THR A 15 27.15 -11.60 -1.91
C THR A 15 26.07 -10.55 -2.12
N SER A 16 24.97 -10.61 -1.36
CA SER A 16 23.93 -9.58 -1.38
C SER A 16 24.51 -8.18 -1.15
N SER A 17 25.38 -8.01 -0.14
CA SER A 17 26.03 -6.72 0.16
C SER A 17 26.90 -6.20 -0.98
N ARG A 18 27.63 -7.08 -1.67
CA ARG A 18 28.43 -6.70 -2.86
C ARG A 18 27.55 -6.26 -4.01
N ILE A 19 26.46 -6.98 -4.29
CA ILE A 19 25.50 -6.61 -5.35
C ILE A 19 24.87 -5.25 -5.04
N PHE A 20 24.50 -5.00 -3.77
CA PHE A 20 23.96 -3.71 -3.35
C PHE A 20 24.98 -2.57 -3.52
N GLY A 21 26.23 -2.78 -3.14
CA GLY A 21 27.30 -1.81 -3.36
C GLY A 21 27.44 -1.45 -4.83
N SER A 22 27.53 -2.44 -5.71
CA SER A 22 27.63 -2.22 -7.16
C SER A 22 26.43 -1.47 -7.73
N PHE A 23 25.21 -1.77 -7.26
CA PHE A 23 24.00 -1.07 -7.70
C PHE A 23 23.98 0.40 -7.26
N LEU A 24 24.39 0.69 -6.03
CA LEU A 24 24.48 2.07 -5.53
C LEU A 24 25.56 2.87 -6.26
N THR A 25 26.71 2.26 -6.56
CA THR A 25 27.76 2.88 -7.37
C THR A 25 27.25 3.19 -8.77
N TRP A 26 26.58 2.24 -9.43
CA TRP A 26 25.99 2.47 -10.74
C TRP A 26 24.95 3.60 -10.72
N MET A 27 24.09 3.67 -9.69
CA MET A 27 23.12 4.75 -9.55
C MET A 27 23.78 6.14 -9.48
N GLN A 28 24.96 6.23 -8.88
CA GLN A 28 25.73 7.48 -8.75
C GLN A 28 26.50 7.83 -10.02
N GLU A 29 27.04 6.82 -10.72
CA GLU A 29 27.93 7.01 -11.88
C GLU A 29 27.20 6.98 -13.23
N LYS A 30 25.91 6.62 -13.28
CA LYS A 30 25.16 6.53 -14.54
C LYS A 30 25.20 7.85 -15.31
N THR A 31 25.59 7.78 -16.57
CA THR A 31 25.56 8.90 -17.53
C THR A 31 24.30 8.89 -18.39
N SER A 32 23.59 7.77 -18.44
CA SER A 32 22.32 7.62 -19.17
C SER A 32 21.14 8.15 -18.36
N PRO A 33 20.09 8.69 -19.03
CA PRO A 33 18.90 9.23 -18.37
C PRO A 33 17.96 8.11 -17.92
N VAL A 34 18.34 7.39 -16.86
CA VAL A 34 17.52 6.34 -16.24
C VAL A 34 16.87 6.87 -14.97
N PHE A 35 15.55 6.70 -14.86
CA PHE A 35 14.77 6.95 -13.66
C PHE A 35 14.57 5.65 -12.88
N VAL A 36 14.93 5.64 -11.60
CA VAL A 36 14.85 4.46 -10.73
C VAL A 36 13.74 4.69 -9.70
N MET A 37 12.80 3.76 -9.61
CA MET A 37 11.74 3.75 -8.61
C MET A 37 11.79 2.43 -7.83
N ALA A 38 11.57 2.51 -6.52
CA ALA A 38 11.51 1.35 -5.64
C ALA A 38 10.38 1.52 -4.61
N THR A 39 9.90 0.39 -4.09
CA THR A 39 8.88 0.34 -3.02
C THR A 39 9.43 -0.44 -1.84
N ALA A 40 9.21 0.05 -0.62
CA ALA A 40 9.65 -0.62 0.60
C ALA A 40 8.57 -0.53 1.69
N ASN A 41 8.15 -1.68 2.22
CA ASN A 41 7.21 -1.76 3.35
C ASN A 41 7.93 -1.81 4.70
N ARG A 42 9.25 -2.02 4.70
CA ARG A 42 10.11 -2.11 5.89
C ARG A 42 11.33 -1.21 5.71
N VAL A 43 11.08 0.10 5.72
CA VAL A 43 12.07 1.13 5.42
C VAL A 43 13.20 1.15 6.44
N GLU A 44 12.92 0.77 7.69
CA GLU A 44 13.89 0.62 8.77
C GLU A 44 14.95 -0.45 8.51
N ARG A 45 14.72 -1.36 7.56
CA ARG A 45 15.69 -2.39 7.14
C ARG A 45 16.56 -1.94 5.97
N LEU A 46 16.28 -0.80 5.37
CA LEU A 46 17.12 -0.27 4.30
C LEU A 46 18.42 0.30 4.90
N PRO A 47 19.59 -0.04 4.33
CA PRO A 47 20.83 0.60 4.72
C PRO A 47 20.73 2.13 4.53
N GLY A 48 21.22 2.91 5.49
CA GLY A 48 21.14 4.38 5.45
C GLY A 48 21.81 5.00 4.23
N GLU A 49 22.70 4.24 3.58
CA GLU A 49 23.30 4.52 2.29
C GLU A 49 22.26 4.82 1.20
N PHE A 50 21.11 4.15 1.20
CA PHE A 50 20.08 4.32 0.17
C PHE A 50 19.43 5.71 0.21
N LEU A 51 19.35 6.31 1.39
CA LEU A 51 18.61 7.55 1.65
C LEU A 51 19.48 8.80 1.54
N ARG A 52 20.73 8.66 1.10
CA ARG A 52 21.63 9.80 0.86
C ARG A 52 21.27 10.49 -0.45
N LYS A 53 21.40 11.82 -0.47
CA LYS A 53 21.25 12.63 -1.69
C LYS A 53 22.14 12.09 -2.82
N GLY A 54 21.59 12.06 -4.04
CA GLY A 54 22.15 11.45 -5.24
C GLY A 54 21.79 9.98 -5.44
N ARG A 55 20.87 9.41 -4.64
CA ARG A 55 20.41 8.01 -4.74
C ARG A 55 18.88 7.96 -4.78
N PHE A 56 18.22 7.62 -3.67
CA PHE A 56 16.77 7.80 -3.54
C PHE A 56 16.49 9.17 -2.96
N ASP A 57 16.50 10.18 -3.84
CA ASP A 57 16.34 11.59 -3.47
C ASP A 57 14.93 11.95 -3.04
N GLU A 58 13.94 11.30 -3.63
CA GLU A 58 12.52 11.57 -3.40
C GLU A 58 11.85 10.33 -2.83
N ILE A 59 11.46 10.43 -1.55
CA ILE A 59 10.77 9.38 -0.84
C ILE A 59 9.32 9.80 -0.70
N PHE A 60 8.43 8.99 -1.24
CA PHE A 60 6.99 9.19 -1.12
C PHE A 60 6.41 8.19 -0.14
N PHE A 61 5.64 8.69 0.81
CA PHE A 61 4.88 7.86 1.73
C PHE A 61 3.48 7.62 1.20
N VAL A 62 3.16 6.35 0.98
CA VAL A 62 1.85 5.87 0.56
C VAL A 62 1.17 5.28 1.78
N ASP A 63 0.20 6.00 2.33
CA ASP A 63 -0.59 5.52 3.45
C ASP A 63 -1.83 4.74 2.97
N LEU A 64 -2.63 4.27 3.92
CA LEU A 64 -3.96 3.74 3.65
C LEU A 64 -4.83 4.78 2.92
N PRO A 65 -5.66 4.33 1.97
CA PRO A 65 -6.46 5.22 1.15
C PRO A 65 -7.49 5.99 1.99
N ASN A 66 -7.63 7.28 1.72
CA ASN A 66 -8.70 8.10 2.27
C ASN A 66 -10.07 7.70 1.69
N LYS A 67 -11.15 8.32 2.15
CA LYS A 67 -12.51 7.98 1.70
C LYS A 67 -12.66 8.09 0.18
N GLN A 68 -12.20 9.19 -0.42
CA GLN A 68 -12.32 9.44 -1.86
C GLN A 68 -11.51 8.41 -2.67
N GLU A 69 -10.28 8.11 -2.23
CA GLU A 69 -9.44 7.10 -2.84
C GLU A 69 -10.07 5.70 -2.73
N ARG A 70 -10.73 5.36 -1.61
CA ARG A 70 -11.49 4.11 -1.49
C ARG A 70 -12.66 4.05 -2.46
N GLN A 71 -13.37 5.15 -2.72
CA GLN A 71 -14.41 5.19 -3.76
C GLN A 71 -13.83 4.87 -5.13
N ASP A 72 -12.69 5.48 -5.47
CA ASP A 72 -12.00 5.24 -6.74
C ASP A 72 -11.52 3.79 -6.86
N ILE A 73 -10.99 3.23 -5.77
CA ILE A 73 -10.58 1.82 -5.70
C ILE A 73 -11.79 0.90 -5.92
N PHE A 74 -12.91 1.11 -5.20
CA PHE A 74 -14.14 0.33 -5.44
C PHE A 74 -14.58 0.42 -6.90
N LYS A 75 -14.61 1.63 -7.47
CA LYS A 75 -14.97 1.85 -8.87
C LYS A 75 -14.08 1.02 -9.82
N ILE A 76 -12.77 1.05 -9.62
CA ILE A 76 -11.80 0.28 -10.44
C ILE A 76 -12.06 -1.23 -10.32
N HIS A 77 -12.22 -1.76 -9.11
CA HIS A 77 -12.39 -3.20 -8.93
C HIS A 77 -13.78 -3.72 -9.32
N LEU A 78 -14.82 -2.91 -9.15
CA LEU A 78 -16.17 -3.22 -9.63
C LEU A 78 -16.23 -3.18 -11.17
N ALA A 79 -15.62 -2.19 -11.82
CA ALA A 79 -15.56 -2.09 -13.28
C ALA A 79 -14.93 -3.33 -13.97
N LYS A 80 -13.99 -3.99 -13.29
CA LYS A 80 -13.36 -5.23 -13.78
C LYS A 80 -14.31 -6.43 -13.77
N ARG A 81 -15.42 -6.38 -13.01
CA ARG A 81 -16.29 -7.54 -12.71
C ARG A 81 -17.76 -7.30 -13.08
N ARG A 82 -18.16 -6.04 -13.23
CA ARG A 82 -19.53 -5.60 -13.52
C ARG A 82 -19.51 -4.41 -14.47
N ARG A 83 -20.52 -4.36 -15.35
CA ARG A 83 -20.76 -3.22 -16.25
C ARG A 83 -21.59 -2.13 -15.58
N GLU A 84 -22.52 -2.51 -14.70
CA GLU A 84 -23.48 -1.61 -14.05
C GLU A 84 -22.97 -1.16 -12.68
N ILE A 85 -21.93 -0.33 -12.68
CA ILE A 85 -21.29 0.17 -11.46
C ILE A 85 -22.24 1.11 -10.70
N GLU A 86 -23.14 1.77 -11.42
CA GLU A 86 -24.12 2.74 -10.91
C GLU A 86 -25.10 2.11 -9.91
N ARG A 87 -25.23 0.77 -9.89
CA ARG A 87 -26.02 0.04 -8.90
C ARG A 87 -25.37 -0.01 -7.51
N PHE A 88 -24.10 0.36 -7.40
CA PHE A 88 -23.36 0.35 -6.15
C PHE A 88 -23.16 1.78 -5.63
N ASP A 89 -23.63 2.03 -4.42
CA ASP A 89 -23.35 3.23 -3.65
C ASP A 89 -21.91 3.20 -3.14
N LEU A 90 -21.01 3.79 -3.92
CA LEU A 90 -19.60 3.89 -3.60
C LEU A 90 -19.35 4.72 -2.35
N ASP A 91 -20.20 5.71 -2.04
CA ASP A 91 -20.07 6.49 -0.81
C ASP A 91 -20.30 5.60 0.41
N GLN A 92 -21.40 4.85 0.42
CA GLN A 92 -21.69 3.91 1.49
C GLN A 92 -20.59 2.86 1.62
N LEU A 93 -20.15 2.26 0.51
CA LEU A 93 -19.06 1.26 0.52
C LEU A 93 -17.76 1.84 1.08
N SER A 94 -17.40 3.06 0.71
CA SER A 94 -16.19 3.74 1.22
C SER A 94 -16.28 4.11 2.70
N ASN A 95 -17.48 4.37 3.22
CA ASN A 95 -17.71 4.63 4.65
C ASN A 95 -17.54 3.36 5.48
N VAL A 96 -18.09 2.23 5.03
CA VAL A 96 -18.01 0.97 5.81
C VAL A 96 -16.64 0.29 5.72
N SER A 97 -15.80 0.65 4.74
CA SER A 97 -14.45 0.10 4.54
C SER A 97 -13.33 0.99 5.14
N GLU A 98 -13.65 1.81 6.14
CA GLU A 98 -12.64 2.65 6.80
C GLU A 98 -11.46 1.81 7.32
N GLY A 99 -10.25 2.26 6.98
CA GLY A 99 -9.00 1.58 7.35
C GLY A 99 -8.65 0.36 6.49
N PHE A 100 -9.42 0.05 5.45
CA PHE A 100 -9.06 -0.99 4.48
C PHE A 100 -8.00 -0.46 3.50
N SER A 101 -7.04 -1.33 3.18
CA SER A 101 -6.15 -1.16 2.02
C SER A 101 -6.90 -1.46 0.72
N GLY A 102 -6.30 -1.06 -0.41
CA GLY A 102 -6.87 -1.37 -1.73
C GLY A 102 -6.99 -2.88 -2.00
N ALA A 103 -6.04 -3.68 -1.49
CA ALA A 103 -6.09 -5.13 -1.60
C ALA A 103 -7.27 -5.72 -0.81
N GLU A 104 -7.55 -5.21 0.39
CA GLU A 104 -8.68 -5.69 1.20
C GLU A 104 -10.03 -5.31 0.58
N ILE A 105 -10.13 -4.14 -0.05
CA ILE A 105 -11.32 -3.76 -0.84
C ILE A 105 -11.54 -4.76 -1.98
N GLU A 106 -10.48 -5.10 -2.73
CA GLU A 106 -10.58 -6.10 -3.80
C GLU A 106 -11.02 -7.47 -3.25
N GLN A 107 -10.41 -7.93 -2.16
CA GLN A 107 -10.75 -9.21 -1.57
C GLN A 107 -12.18 -9.25 -1.04
N ALA A 108 -12.70 -8.15 -0.47
CA ALA A 108 -14.09 -8.08 -0.05
C ALA A 108 -15.07 -8.26 -1.23
N ILE A 109 -14.77 -7.66 -2.39
CA ILE A 109 -15.56 -7.84 -3.61
C ILE A 109 -15.47 -9.29 -4.11
N ILE A 110 -14.29 -9.88 -4.09
CA ILE A 110 -14.08 -11.28 -4.51
C ILE A 110 -14.84 -12.24 -3.58
N ALA A 111 -14.77 -12.05 -2.27
CA ALA A 111 -15.48 -12.86 -1.28
C ALA A 111 -17.00 -12.76 -1.47
N ALA A 112 -17.52 -11.54 -1.64
CA ALA A 112 -18.93 -11.30 -1.96
C ALA A 112 -19.38 -12.02 -3.25
N MET A 113 -18.51 -12.02 -4.26
CA MET A 113 -18.76 -12.71 -5.52
C MET A 113 -18.83 -14.23 -5.34
N TYR A 114 -17.92 -14.83 -4.57
CA TYR A 114 -17.94 -16.26 -4.29
C TYR A 114 -19.17 -16.67 -3.48
N GLU A 115 -19.54 -15.91 -2.46
CA GLU A 115 -20.72 -16.20 -1.62
C GLU A 115 -22.00 -16.16 -2.45
N ALA A 116 -22.17 -15.13 -3.28
CA ALA A 116 -23.34 -15.04 -4.15
C ALA A 116 -23.37 -16.14 -5.21
N PHE A 117 -22.22 -16.47 -5.79
CA PHE A 117 -22.11 -17.56 -6.77
C PHE A 117 -22.46 -18.92 -6.17
N ALA A 118 -22.07 -19.19 -4.92
CA ALA A 118 -22.45 -20.42 -4.21
C ALA A 118 -23.98 -20.54 -3.99
N GLN A 119 -24.70 -19.42 -4.05
CA GLN A 119 -26.16 -19.33 -3.95
C GLN A 119 -26.85 -19.19 -5.31
N ASP A 120 -26.13 -19.43 -6.42
CA ASP A 120 -26.61 -19.32 -7.80
C ASP A 120 -27.24 -17.95 -8.13
N ARG A 121 -26.66 -16.87 -7.59
CA ARG A 121 -27.12 -15.50 -7.81
C ARG A 121 -25.96 -14.55 -8.04
N GLU A 122 -26.30 -13.36 -8.52
CA GLU A 122 -25.34 -12.27 -8.60
C GLU A 122 -25.07 -11.62 -7.24
N PHE A 123 -23.80 -11.28 -6.99
CA PHE A 123 -23.45 -10.46 -5.81
C PHE A 123 -24.04 -9.05 -5.89
N THR A 124 -24.39 -8.55 -4.72
CA THR A 124 -24.99 -7.25 -4.48
C THR A 124 -24.10 -6.42 -3.56
N GLN A 125 -24.47 -5.16 -3.34
CA GLN A 125 -23.83 -4.32 -2.35
C GLN A 125 -23.85 -4.92 -0.94
N LEU A 126 -24.94 -5.61 -0.56
CA LEU A 126 -25.06 -6.21 0.77
C LEU A 126 -24.02 -7.31 1.00
N ASP A 127 -23.70 -8.08 -0.04
CA ASP A 127 -22.68 -9.13 0.03
C ASP A 127 -21.29 -8.52 0.27
N ILE A 128 -20.98 -7.40 -0.40
CA ILE A 128 -19.73 -6.67 -0.20
C ILE A 128 -19.66 -6.13 1.24
N ILE A 129 -20.75 -5.53 1.73
CA ILE A 129 -20.81 -5.03 3.12
C ILE A 129 -20.64 -6.17 4.11
N ALA A 130 -21.23 -7.34 3.87
CA ALA A 130 -21.06 -8.51 4.72
C ALA A 130 -19.60 -9.00 4.73
N ALA A 131 -18.95 -9.06 3.57
CA ALA A 131 -17.54 -9.44 3.44
C ALA A 131 -16.60 -8.45 4.16
N ILE A 132 -16.87 -7.14 4.05
CA ILE A 132 -16.15 -6.09 4.79
C ILE A 132 -16.30 -6.31 6.30
N LYS A 133 -17.52 -6.52 6.80
CA LYS A 133 -17.77 -6.71 8.23
C LYS A 133 -17.16 -8.00 8.79
N ALA A 134 -16.97 -9.02 7.95
CA ALA A 134 -16.32 -10.26 8.31
C ALA A 134 -14.77 -10.17 8.29
N THR A 135 -14.21 -9.06 7.83
CA THR A 135 -12.76 -8.87 7.69
C THR A 135 -12.24 -7.88 8.74
N LEU A 136 -11.21 -8.27 9.48
CA LEU A 136 -10.49 -7.35 10.36
C LEU A 136 -9.38 -6.65 9.56
N PRO A 137 -9.43 -5.32 9.37
CA PRO A 137 -8.53 -4.64 8.46
C PRO A 137 -7.07 -4.61 8.93
N LEU A 138 -6.15 -4.46 7.98
CA LEU A 138 -4.71 -4.31 8.17
C LEU A 138 -4.37 -3.19 9.15
N SER A 139 -5.10 -2.07 9.05
CA SER A 139 -4.98 -0.94 9.97
C SER A 139 -5.15 -1.32 11.44
N LYS A 140 -5.90 -2.38 11.74
CA LYS A 140 -6.11 -2.90 13.09
C LYS A 140 -5.18 -4.05 13.43
N THR A 141 -4.96 -4.98 12.50
CA THR A 141 -4.09 -6.15 12.74
C THR A 141 -2.60 -5.81 12.80
N MET A 142 -2.18 -4.72 12.14
CA MET A 142 -0.80 -4.26 12.02
C MET A 142 -0.63 -2.82 12.54
N THR A 143 -1.42 -2.44 13.54
CA THR A 143 -1.47 -1.07 14.08
C THR A 143 -0.09 -0.53 14.43
N GLU A 144 0.74 -1.32 15.11
CA GLU A 144 2.09 -0.91 15.53
C GLU A 144 3.00 -0.65 14.33
N GLN A 145 2.93 -1.50 13.30
CA GLN A 145 3.76 -1.33 12.11
C GLN A 145 3.32 -0.13 11.26
N VAL A 146 2.01 0.07 11.11
CA VAL A 146 1.44 1.22 10.40
C VAL A 146 1.83 2.52 11.11
N THR A 147 1.71 2.56 12.44
CA THR A 147 2.08 3.73 13.24
C THR A 147 3.57 4.02 13.14
N ALA A 148 4.43 3.00 13.31
CA ALA A 148 5.87 3.15 13.18
C ALA A 148 6.30 3.68 11.80
N LEU A 149 5.66 3.21 10.73
CA LEU A 149 5.95 3.66 9.38
C LEU A 149 5.48 5.11 9.14
N ARG A 150 4.31 5.48 9.65
CA ARG A 150 3.81 6.87 9.63
C ARG A 150 4.77 7.80 10.36
N ASP A 151 5.19 7.44 11.57
CA ASP A 151 6.12 8.24 12.38
C ASP A 151 7.48 8.40 11.70
N TRP A 152 7.98 7.32 11.09
CA TRP A 152 9.22 7.36 10.31
C TRP A 152 9.09 8.35 9.13
N ALA A 153 7.96 8.31 8.41
CA ALA A 153 7.70 9.09 7.21
C ALA A 153 7.54 10.60 7.48
N ARG A 154 6.97 11.01 8.63
CA ARG A 154 6.68 12.42 8.98
C ARG A 154 7.82 13.40 8.71
N GLN A 155 9.07 12.98 8.96
CA GLN A 155 10.26 13.83 8.83
C GLN A 155 11.12 13.49 7.60
N ARG A 156 10.77 12.42 6.86
CA ARG A 156 11.67 11.79 5.89
C ARG A 156 11.05 11.57 4.51
N ALA A 157 9.74 11.68 4.37
CA ALA A 157 9.03 11.41 3.14
C ALA A 157 7.96 12.47 2.87
N ARG A 158 7.63 12.65 1.58
CA ARG A 158 6.49 13.45 1.14
C ARG A 158 5.25 12.57 1.05
N PRO A 159 4.06 13.02 1.46
CA PRO A 159 2.84 12.25 1.24
C PRO A 159 2.60 12.10 -0.27
N ALA A 160 2.22 10.88 -0.71
CA ALA A 160 1.86 10.61 -2.10
C ALA A 160 0.43 11.07 -2.43
N ALA A 161 -0.46 11.08 -1.44
CA ALA A 161 -1.84 11.52 -1.59
C ALA A 161 -1.96 13.05 -1.67
N ALA A 162 -2.95 13.53 -2.43
CA ALA A 162 -3.09 14.94 -2.79
C ALA A 162 -3.47 15.88 -1.63
N SER A 163 -3.82 15.37 -0.45
CA SER A 163 -4.24 16.20 0.69
C SER A 163 -3.17 16.26 1.78
N VAL A 164 -2.12 17.06 1.56
CA VAL A 164 -1.24 17.58 2.64
C VAL A 164 -2.09 18.16 3.80
N ALA A 165 -3.26 18.72 3.48
CA ALA A 165 -4.21 19.31 4.42
C ALA A 165 -5.07 18.31 5.23
N GLU A 166 -5.22 17.05 4.82
CA GLU A 166 -5.90 16.02 5.64
C GLU A 166 -4.92 15.33 6.57
N TYR A 167 -3.68 15.13 6.13
CA TYR A 167 -2.60 14.61 6.97
C TYR A 167 -2.35 15.50 8.20
N GLN A 168 -2.42 16.82 8.02
CA GLN A 168 -2.33 17.79 9.12
C GLN A 168 -3.61 17.88 9.98
N ARG A 169 -4.75 17.39 9.49
CA ARG A 169 -6.03 17.37 10.23
C ARG A 169 -6.25 16.10 11.04
N LEU A 170 -5.59 14.99 10.68
CA LEU A 170 -5.54 13.76 11.48
C LEU A 170 -4.68 13.91 12.76
N GLU A 171 -4.10 15.09 13.00
CA GLU A 171 -3.25 15.45 14.14
C GLU A 171 -3.95 16.32 15.21
N PHE A 172 -5.28 16.29 15.31
CA PHE A 172 -6.02 16.87 16.44
C PHE A 172 -7.21 16.01 16.89
#